data_AF-A0A8T7GC79-F1
#
_entry.id   AF-A0A8T7GC79-F1
#
_cell.length_a   1.000
_cell.length_b   1.000
_cell.length_c   1.000
_cell.angle_alpha   90.00
_cell.angle_beta   90.00
_cell.angle_gamma   90.00
#
_symmetry.space_group_name_H-M   'P 1'
#
loop_
_entity.id
_entity.type
_entity.pdbx_description
1 polymer ?
#
loop_
_entity_poly.entity_id
_entity_poly.type
_entity_poly.pdbx_seq_one_letter_code
_entity_poly.pdbx_strand_id
1 'polypeptide(L)'
;MSALLKDRVWTMLSETAKRGVYPLHGNKLGLYRIPVELTDKAEIAGIQNDLRSSGFTMATHADRIYVTHKWTEKGEDKVTGENLSVEFNITVEIVTGEVVDLIYQIRQMEYFGDPYWVRNYRQTADRNAKMIIDTIIRNTRIGDKMIAQYQKAEKLTLEQAIKKLEEVAPLAKNPKPRSAIAPPPSAAPKPAPAMAAPSAPAAGGSTTISLSGTGTSYSKVDGPIDVGFKSKRQVTGQFQGINVWGPI
;
A
#
# COMPACT_ATOMS: atom_id res chain seq x y z
N MET A 1 6.54 23.26 -0.63
CA MET A 1 5.18 22.70 -0.46
C MET A 1 5.02 21.59 -1.50
N SER A 2 4.50 20.43 -1.10
CA SER A 2 4.25 19.29 -2.01
C SER A 2 3.18 19.69 -3.05
N ALA A 3 3.50 19.52 -4.34
CA ALA A 3 2.66 19.99 -5.45
C ALA A 3 1.45 19.08 -5.75
N LEU A 4 1.30 17.93 -5.07
CA LEU A 4 0.09 17.08 -5.17
C LEU A 4 -1.13 17.72 -4.49
N LEU A 5 -0.89 18.66 -3.57
CA LEU A 5 -1.83 19.02 -2.53
C LEU A 5 -2.63 20.27 -2.89
N LYS A 6 -3.59 20.15 -3.84
CA LYS A 6 -4.86 20.84 -3.62
C LYS A 6 -5.55 20.10 -2.48
N ASP A 7 -5.09 20.36 -1.25
CA ASP A 7 -5.60 19.83 0.00
C ASP A 7 -7.15 20.01 0.01
N ARG A 8 -7.92 18.96 -0.32
CA ARG A 8 -9.32 18.91 0.10
C ARG A 8 -9.31 18.51 1.57
N VAL A 9 -8.95 19.45 2.44
CA VAL A 9 -9.04 19.25 3.89
C VAL A 9 -10.52 19.20 4.25
N TRP A 10 -10.98 18.05 4.72
CA TRP A 10 -12.30 17.92 5.30
C TRP A 10 -12.17 18.05 6.81
N THR A 11 -12.78 19.07 7.40
CA THR A 11 -12.85 19.18 8.86
C THR A 11 -14.08 18.43 9.31
N MET A 12 -13.91 17.28 9.96
CA MET A 12 -15.02 16.53 10.56
C MET A 12 -15.47 17.28 11.81
N LEU A 13 -16.63 17.95 11.72
CA LEU A 13 -17.31 18.52 12.87
C LEU A 13 -18.22 17.43 13.46
N SER A 14 -18.03 17.09 14.73
CA SER A 14 -18.94 16.19 15.45
C SER A 14 -20.34 16.81 15.56
N GLU A 15 -21.42 16.03 15.46
CA GLU A 15 -22.78 16.52 15.77
C GLU A 15 -22.91 17.07 17.20
N THR A 16 -22.13 16.53 18.14
CA THR A 16 -22.07 17.04 19.52
C THR A 16 -21.22 18.30 19.67
N ALA A 17 -20.48 18.72 18.65
CA ALA A 17 -19.79 20.00 18.63
C ALA A 17 -20.83 21.10 18.38
N LYS A 18 -21.58 21.45 19.43
CA LYS A 18 -22.53 22.58 19.39
C LYS A 18 -21.79 23.80 18.84
N ARG A 19 -22.29 24.33 17.72
CA ARG A 19 -21.89 25.61 17.13
C ARG A 19 -21.78 26.65 18.24
N GLY A 20 -20.56 26.96 18.68
CA GLY A 20 -20.30 28.00 19.67
C GLY A 20 -19.38 27.65 20.85
N VAL A 21 -19.02 26.37 21.07
CA VAL A 21 -18.14 26.02 22.20
C VAL A 21 -16.85 25.36 21.68
N TYR A 22 -15.79 26.17 21.66
CA TYR A 22 -14.38 25.88 21.35
C TYR A 22 -14.05 25.03 20.09
N PRO A 23 -13.21 25.53 19.16
CA PRO A 23 -12.65 24.76 18.05
C PRO A 23 -11.59 23.73 18.49
N LEU A 24 -11.69 23.22 19.72
CA LEU A 24 -10.74 22.30 20.33
C LEU A 24 -11.05 20.86 19.96
N HIS A 25 -12.31 20.50 19.64
CA HIS A 25 -12.76 19.09 19.54
C HIS A 25 -12.86 18.50 18.11
N GLY A 26 -12.40 19.22 17.08
CA GLY A 26 -12.40 18.73 15.70
C GLY A 26 -11.15 17.90 15.40
N ASN A 27 -11.30 16.64 15.00
CA ASN A 27 -10.21 15.89 14.38
C ASN A 27 -9.99 16.40 12.95
N LYS A 28 -8.75 16.70 12.58
CA LYS A 28 -8.42 17.03 11.18
C LYS A 28 -8.32 15.72 10.40
N LEU A 29 -9.13 15.59 9.36
CA LEU A 29 -9.08 14.48 8.42
C LEU A 29 -8.48 14.98 7.11
N GLY A 30 -7.50 14.26 6.57
CA GLY A 30 -7.08 14.44 5.19
C GLY A 30 -7.31 13.17 4.40
N LEU A 31 -7.81 13.34 3.18
CA LEU A 31 -8.09 12.28 2.23
C LEU A 31 -7.39 12.62 0.92
N TYR A 32 -6.54 11.71 0.44
CA TYR A 32 -5.87 11.82 -0.85
C TYR A 32 -6.26 10.65 -1.73
N ARG A 33 -6.96 10.97 -2.81
CA ARG A 33 -7.40 10.00 -3.80
C ARG A 33 -6.38 9.91 -4.92
N ILE A 34 -5.79 8.73 -5.08
CA ILE A 34 -4.81 8.43 -6.13
C ILE A 34 -5.49 7.54 -7.16
N PRO A 35 -5.56 7.96 -8.44
CA PRO A 35 -6.23 7.21 -9.51
C PRO A 35 -5.38 6.04 -10.03
N VAL A 36 -5.01 5.15 -9.11
CA VAL A 36 -4.19 3.97 -9.34
C VAL A 36 -4.91 2.77 -8.72
N GLU A 37 -4.97 1.69 -9.48
CA GLU A 37 -5.52 0.41 -9.02
C GLU A 37 -4.48 -0.36 -8.19
N LEU A 38 -4.92 -0.92 -7.07
CA LEU A 38 -4.14 -1.78 -6.20
C LEU A 38 -5.04 -2.90 -5.65
N THR A 39 -5.19 -3.95 -6.45
CA THR A 39 -6.04 -5.12 -6.17
C THR A 39 -5.24 -6.40 -5.96
N ASP A 40 -4.00 -6.46 -6.46
CA ASP A 40 -3.15 -7.64 -6.36
C ASP A 40 -2.54 -7.79 -4.96
N LYS A 41 -2.73 -8.98 -4.36
CA LYS A 41 -2.21 -9.32 -3.03
C LYS A 41 -0.68 -9.28 -2.97
N ALA A 42 0.01 -9.64 -4.06
CA ALA A 42 1.47 -9.61 -4.10
C ALA A 42 2.00 -8.18 -4.03
N GLU A 43 1.35 -7.24 -4.73
CA GLU A 43 1.69 -5.82 -4.68
C GLU A 43 1.42 -5.22 -3.30
N ILE A 44 0.28 -5.56 -2.68
CA ILE A 44 -0.09 -5.13 -1.32
C ILE A 44 0.94 -5.60 -0.29
N ALA A 45 1.37 -6.86 -0.37
CA ALA A 45 2.43 -7.38 0.49
C ALA A 45 3.79 -6.71 0.24
N GLY A 46 4.10 -6.39 -1.03
CA GLY A 46 5.29 -5.64 -1.42
C GLY A 46 5.34 -4.24 -0.78
N ILE A 47 4.22 -3.51 -0.84
CA ILE A 47 4.07 -2.18 -0.22
C ILE A 47 4.38 -2.24 1.28
N GLN A 48 3.88 -3.27 1.97
CA GLN A 48 4.12 -3.43 3.40
C GLN A 48 5.63 -3.59 3.71
N ASN A 49 6.35 -4.35 2.90
CA ASN A 49 7.78 -4.57 3.09
C ASN A 49 8.61 -3.32 2.75
N ASP A 50 8.27 -2.60 1.68
CA ASP A 50 8.91 -1.33 1.31
C ASP A 50 8.75 -0.28 2.44
N LEU A 51 7.56 -0.20 3.05
CA LEU A 51 7.26 0.77 4.11
C LEU A 51 7.87 0.38 5.47
N ARG A 52 7.91 -0.91 5.81
CA ARG A 52 8.67 -1.40 6.99
C ARG A 52 10.14 -1.03 6.89
N SER A 53 10.73 -1.19 5.70
CA SER A 53 12.13 -0.83 5.42
C SER A 53 12.40 0.67 5.57
N SER A 54 11.37 1.50 5.40
CA SER A 54 11.42 2.95 5.62
C SER A 54 11.32 3.36 7.11
N GLY A 55 11.16 2.38 8.01
CA GLY A 55 11.15 2.57 9.46
C GLY A 55 9.78 2.93 10.05
N PHE A 56 8.69 2.53 9.39
CA PHE A 56 7.33 2.73 9.89
C PHE A 56 6.75 1.47 10.52
N THR A 57 5.85 1.64 11.49
CA THR A 57 5.11 0.53 12.09
C THR A 57 3.88 0.22 11.24
N MET A 58 3.77 -1.01 10.74
CA MET A 58 2.67 -1.44 9.87
C MET A 58 1.64 -2.26 10.65
N ALA A 59 0.36 -2.03 10.37
CA ALA A 59 -0.71 -2.98 10.64
C ALA A 59 -1.59 -3.15 9.40
N THR A 60 -2.29 -4.27 9.28
CA THR A 60 -3.17 -4.54 8.13
C THR A 60 -4.48 -5.10 8.64
N HIS A 61 -5.60 -4.64 8.07
CA HIS A 61 -6.92 -5.15 8.37
C HIS A 61 -7.79 -5.08 7.11
N ALA A 62 -8.23 -6.25 6.62
CA ALA A 62 -8.95 -6.38 5.35
C ALA A 62 -8.19 -5.63 4.22
N ASP A 63 -8.86 -4.69 3.56
CA ASP A 63 -8.33 -3.90 2.44
C ASP A 63 -7.61 -2.62 2.88
N ARG A 64 -7.17 -2.55 4.15
CA ARG A 64 -6.51 -1.37 4.73
C ARG A 64 -5.13 -1.69 5.26
N ILE A 65 -4.17 -0.82 4.93
CA ILE A 65 -2.82 -0.84 5.51
C ILE A 65 -2.65 0.41 6.36
N TYR A 66 -2.33 0.23 7.63
CA TYR A 66 -2.07 1.30 8.58
C TYR A 66 -0.58 1.55 8.68
N VAL A 67 -0.18 2.77 8.38
CA VAL A 67 1.20 3.25 8.41
C VAL A 67 1.36 4.21 9.57
N THR A 68 1.93 3.74 10.67
CA THR A 68 2.14 4.56 11.87
C THR A 68 3.57 5.04 11.96
N HIS A 69 3.72 6.36 12.14
CA HIS A 69 4.97 7.00 12.54
C HIS A 69 4.85 7.50 13.97
N LYS A 70 5.88 7.23 14.77
CA LYS A 70 5.99 7.73 16.15
C LYS A 70 7.15 8.70 16.24
N TRP A 71 6.96 9.76 17.02
CA TRP A 71 8.02 10.72 17.34
C TRP A 71 7.89 11.15 18.79
N THR A 72 9.01 11.59 19.37
CA THR A 72 9.07 12.03 20.75
C THR A 72 9.35 13.52 20.79
N GLU A 73 8.52 14.28 21.50
CA GLU A 73 8.80 15.69 21.81
C GLU A 73 9.35 15.78 23.23
N LYS A 74 10.46 16.49 23.35
CA LYS A 74 11.10 16.79 24.63
C LYS A 74 10.82 18.24 25.00
N GLY A 75 10.58 18.47 26.27
CA GLY A 75 10.43 19.80 26.86
C GLY A 75 11.12 19.84 28.22
N GLU A 76 11.08 21.02 28.80
CA GLU A 76 11.58 21.26 30.15
C GLU A 76 10.50 22.04 30.88
N ASP A 77 10.19 21.60 32.10
CA ASP A 77 9.28 22.36 32.93
C ASP A 77 9.98 23.61 33.48
N LYS A 78 9.39 24.77 33.22
CA LYS A 78 9.98 26.06 33.62
C LYS A 78 9.96 26.29 35.12
N VAL A 79 9.16 25.53 35.86
CA VAL A 79 9.01 25.68 37.31
C VAL A 79 9.90 24.69 38.05
N THR A 80 9.86 23.41 37.67
CA THR A 80 10.60 22.34 38.37
C THR A 80 11.98 22.06 37.76
N GLY A 81 12.25 22.48 36.52
CA GLY A 81 13.48 22.14 35.79
C GLY A 81 13.55 20.67 35.37
N GLU A 82 12.43 19.93 35.48
CA GLU A 82 12.38 18.52 35.08
C GLU A 82 12.29 18.38 33.56
N ASN A 83 12.98 17.37 33.04
CA ASN A 83 12.91 16.99 31.63
C ASN A 83 11.59 16.27 31.37
N LEU A 84 10.75 16.87 30.55
CA LEU A 84 9.47 16.31 30.13
C LEU A 84 9.61 15.66 28.76
N SER A 85 8.94 14.53 28.56
CA SER A 85 8.93 13.84 27.28
C SER A 85 7.58 13.20 27.01
N VAL A 86 7.09 13.37 25.78
CA VAL A 86 5.84 12.76 25.32
C VAL A 86 6.05 12.07 23.99
N GLU A 87 5.48 10.88 23.84
CA GLU A 87 5.49 10.11 22.60
C GLU A 87 4.18 10.37 21.84
N PHE A 88 4.30 10.93 20.64
CA PHE A 88 3.20 11.14 19.72
C PHE A 88 3.22 10.10 18.61
N ASN A 89 2.05 9.82 18.06
CA ASN A 89 1.92 9.01 16.86
C ASN A 89 0.92 9.58 15.86
N ILE A 90 1.17 9.33 14.59
CA ILE A 90 0.26 9.64 13.49
C ILE A 90 0.17 8.42 12.59
N THR A 91 -1.04 8.12 12.13
CA THR A 91 -1.31 6.95 11.28
C THR A 91 -1.95 7.39 9.99
N VAL A 92 -1.39 6.91 8.87
CA VAL A 92 -1.96 7.04 7.53
C VAL A 92 -2.50 5.68 7.12
N GLU A 93 -3.77 5.62 6.77
CA GLU A 93 -4.45 4.45 6.23
C GLU A 93 -4.36 4.47 4.71
N ILE A 94 -3.91 3.36 4.12
CA ILE A 94 -3.97 3.09 2.69
C ILE A 94 -5.16 2.18 2.47
N VAL A 95 -6.22 2.68 1.82
CA VAL A 95 -7.36 1.88 1.39
C VAL A 95 -7.06 1.37 -0.01
N THR A 96 -6.96 0.05 -0.14
CA THR A 96 -6.66 -0.63 -1.41
C THR A 96 -7.94 -0.91 -2.18
N GLY A 97 -7.88 -0.88 -3.51
CA GLY A 97 -9.04 -1.07 -4.40
C GLY A 97 -8.73 -0.61 -5.82
N GLU A 98 -9.78 -0.37 -6.62
CA GLU A 98 -9.64 0.21 -7.97
C GLU A 98 -9.02 1.61 -7.95
N VAL A 99 -9.28 2.34 -6.86
CA VAL A 99 -8.71 3.66 -6.58
C VAL A 99 -8.12 3.60 -5.18
N VAL A 100 -6.87 4.02 -5.03
CA VAL A 100 -6.20 4.07 -3.73
C VAL A 100 -6.55 5.37 -3.01
N ASP A 101 -7.10 5.26 -1.81
CA ASP A 101 -7.35 6.40 -0.93
C ASP A 101 -6.35 6.38 0.24
N LEU A 102 -5.58 7.46 0.41
CA LEU A 102 -4.72 7.68 1.57
C LEU A 102 -5.44 8.59 2.57
N ILE A 103 -5.71 8.08 3.76
CA ILE A 103 -6.51 8.76 4.78
C ILE A 103 -5.65 8.95 6.02
N TYR A 104 -5.66 10.14 6.63
CA TYR A 104 -5.03 10.33 7.92
C TYR A 104 -5.91 11.19 8.82
N GLN A 105 -5.84 10.89 10.12
CA GLN A 105 -6.56 11.61 11.15
C GLN A 105 -5.57 12.14 12.18
N ILE A 106 -5.53 13.45 12.36
CA ILE A 106 -4.79 14.08 13.45
C ILE A 106 -5.67 13.99 14.69
N ARG A 107 -5.22 13.23 15.68
CA ARG A 107 -5.86 13.10 17.00
C ARG A 107 -5.69 14.38 17.80
N GLN A 108 -6.49 14.52 18.84
CA GLN A 108 -6.38 15.65 19.75
C GLN A 108 -5.19 15.46 20.71
N MET A 109 -4.72 16.54 21.33
CA MET A 109 -3.54 16.48 22.21
C MET A 109 -3.87 15.76 23.54
N GLU A 110 -5.14 15.81 23.95
CA GLU A 110 -5.75 15.13 25.08
C GLU A 110 -5.61 13.61 24.99
N TYR A 111 -5.59 13.06 23.77
CA TYR A 111 -5.33 11.64 23.53
C TYR A 111 -3.94 11.21 24.03
N PHE A 112 -2.99 12.16 24.12
CA PHE A 112 -1.60 11.94 24.51
C PHE A 112 -1.27 12.43 25.93
N GLY A 113 -2.29 12.68 26.75
CA GLY A 113 -2.11 13.18 28.12
C GLY A 113 -1.94 14.70 28.23
N ASP A 114 -2.36 15.45 27.20
CA ASP A 114 -2.39 16.92 27.17
C ASP A 114 -1.09 17.62 27.64
N PRO A 115 0.05 17.37 26.98
CA PRO A 115 1.33 18.00 27.33
C PRO A 115 1.29 19.52 27.09
N TYR A 116 1.14 20.29 28.16
CA TYR A 116 1.02 21.76 28.13
C TYR A 116 2.23 22.49 27.50
N TRP A 117 3.41 21.86 27.51
CA TRP A 117 4.64 22.45 26.97
C TRP A 117 4.75 22.31 25.46
N VAL A 118 3.98 21.41 24.85
CA VAL A 118 4.01 21.16 23.41
C VAL A 118 3.27 22.27 22.67
N ARG A 119 3.97 22.88 21.70
CA ARG A 119 3.43 23.95 20.86
C ARG A 119 3.35 23.48 19.42
N ASN A 120 2.31 23.93 18.71
CA ASN A 120 2.11 23.64 17.28
C ASN A 120 1.99 22.14 16.93
N TYR A 121 1.58 21.29 17.87
CA TYR A 121 1.38 19.84 17.67
C TYR A 121 0.67 19.53 16.35
N ARG A 122 -0.43 20.21 16.05
CA ARG A 122 -1.21 19.98 14.82
C ARG A 122 -0.40 20.22 13.54
N GLN A 123 0.51 21.19 13.54
CA GLN A 123 1.37 21.48 12.37
C GLN A 123 2.46 20.42 12.22
N THR A 124 3.06 19.99 13.34
CA THR A 124 4.05 18.89 13.35
C THR A 124 3.41 17.58 12.89
N ALA A 125 2.23 17.26 13.41
CA ALA A 125 1.47 16.07 13.02
C ALA A 125 1.07 16.11 11.53
N ASP A 126 0.65 17.27 11.00
CA ASP A 126 0.35 17.45 9.57
C ASP A 126 1.59 17.23 8.70
N ARG A 127 2.73 17.80 9.09
CA ARG A 127 4.01 17.62 8.39
C ARG A 127 4.45 16.16 8.40
N ASN A 128 4.29 15.46 9.53
CA ASN A 128 4.62 14.04 9.65
C ASN A 128 3.68 13.17 8.82
N ALA A 129 2.38 13.46 8.79
CA ALA A 129 1.44 12.77 7.89
C ALA A 129 1.83 12.96 6.43
N LYS A 130 2.17 14.19 6.02
CA LYS A 130 2.64 14.49 4.66
C LYS A 130 3.93 13.76 4.31
N MET A 131 4.88 13.68 5.25
CA MET A 131 6.09 12.87 5.07
C MET A 131 5.77 11.39 4.83
N ILE A 132 4.83 10.81 5.58
CA ILE A 132 4.40 9.42 5.38
C ILE A 132 3.80 9.26 3.98
N ILE A 133 2.89 10.14 3.58
CA ILE A 133 2.22 10.09 2.26
C ILE A 133 3.24 10.20 1.13
N ASP A 134 4.16 11.15 1.21
CA ASP A 134 5.23 11.32 0.24
C ASP A 134 6.10 10.06 0.17
N THR A 135 6.36 9.42 1.31
CA THR A 135 7.11 8.15 1.36
C THR A 135 6.32 7.00 0.75
N ILE A 136 5.01 6.91 0.97
CA ILE A 136 4.14 5.92 0.32
C ILE A 136 4.21 6.08 -1.19
N ILE A 137 4.12 7.30 -1.70
CA ILE A 137 4.18 7.59 -3.13
C ILE A 137 5.58 7.29 -3.70
N ARG A 138 6.64 7.68 -3.00
CA ARG A 138 8.01 7.53 -3.52
C ARG A 138 8.59 6.13 -3.39
N ASN A 139 8.31 5.40 -2.32
CA ASN A 139 9.04 4.17 -2.02
C ASN A 139 8.31 2.90 -2.44
N THR A 140 7.02 3.00 -2.78
CA THR A 140 6.18 1.82 -3.01
C THR A 140 5.77 1.68 -4.48
N ARG A 141 5.16 0.54 -4.83
CA ARG A 141 4.58 0.26 -6.15
C ARG A 141 3.53 1.28 -6.61
N ILE A 142 2.91 2.02 -5.69
CA ILE A 142 1.96 3.09 -6.01
C ILE A 142 2.64 4.14 -6.90
N GLY A 143 3.87 4.53 -6.59
CA GLY A 143 4.60 5.51 -7.41
C GLY A 143 5.00 5.00 -8.78
N ASP A 144 5.30 3.70 -8.92
CA ASP A 144 5.61 3.09 -10.23
C ASP A 144 4.38 3.16 -11.15
N LYS A 145 3.19 2.88 -10.60
CA LYS A 145 1.92 3.00 -11.32
C LYS A 145 1.56 4.45 -11.64
N MET A 146 1.84 5.39 -10.73
CA MET A 146 1.67 6.82 -11.00
C MET A 146 2.57 7.30 -12.14
N ILE A 147 3.83 6.85 -12.21
CA ILE A 147 4.73 7.16 -13.33
C ILE A 147 4.16 6.62 -14.64
N ALA A 148 3.70 5.36 -14.66
CA ALA A 148 3.07 4.77 -15.84
C ALA A 148 1.81 5.53 -16.28
N GLN A 149 1.04 6.06 -15.34
CA GLN A 149 -0.11 6.91 -15.63
C GLN A 149 0.30 8.26 -16.20
N TYR A 150 1.32 8.93 -15.65
CA TYR A 150 1.84 10.19 -16.20
C TYR A 150 2.37 10.03 -17.62
N GLN A 151 3.04 8.91 -17.93
CA GLN A 151 3.46 8.60 -19.30
C GLN A 151 2.27 8.45 -20.26
N LYS A 152 1.20 7.75 -19.83
CA LYS A 152 0.03 7.50 -20.68
C LYS A 152 -0.86 8.73 -20.85
N ALA A 153 -1.18 9.42 -19.76
CA ALA A 153 -2.12 10.54 -19.74
C ALA A 153 -1.50 11.84 -20.29
N GLU A 154 -0.23 12.10 -19.99
CA GLU A 154 0.43 13.37 -20.33
C GLU A 154 1.50 13.21 -21.41
N LYS A 155 1.72 12.00 -21.93
CA LYS A 155 2.75 11.68 -22.95
C LYS A 155 4.16 12.13 -22.54
N LEU A 156 4.43 12.15 -21.23
CA LEU A 156 5.72 12.51 -20.67
C LEU A 156 6.76 11.42 -20.91
N THR A 157 8.02 11.80 -21.04
CA THR A 157 9.11 10.84 -21.01
C THR A 157 9.26 10.26 -19.60
N LEU A 158 9.91 9.10 -19.47
CA LEU A 158 10.12 8.43 -18.19
C LEU A 158 10.84 9.34 -17.18
N GLU A 159 11.88 10.04 -17.63
CA GLU A 159 12.62 11.00 -16.79
C GLU A 159 11.75 12.17 -16.32
N GLN A 160 10.91 12.72 -17.20
CA GLN A 160 9.99 13.79 -16.85
C GLN A 160 8.92 13.33 -15.86
N ALA A 161 8.42 12.10 -16.02
CA ALA A 161 7.44 11.51 -15.11
C ALA A 161 8.02 11.21 -13.72
N ILE A 162 9.28 10.75 -13.66
CA ILE A 162 10.01 10.62 -12.38
C ILE A 162 10.16 11.99 -11.74
N LYS A 163 10.72 12.98 -12.46
CA LYS A 163 10.92 14.33 -11.92
C LYS A 163 9.63 14.95 -11.41
N LYS A 164 8.53 14.78 -12.15
CA LYS A 164 7.20 15.22 -11.72
C LYS A 164 6.79 14.56 -10.40
N LEU A 165 6.96 13.24 -10.27
CA LEU A 165 6.67 12.55 -9.02
C LEU A 165 7.54 13.07 -7.86
N GLU A 166 8.78 13.44 -8.14
CA GLU A 166 9.69 13.98 -7.14
C GLU A 166 9.27 15.38 -6.67
N GLU A 167 8.94 16.28 -7.60
CA GLU A 167 8.40 17.62 -7.29
C GLU A 167 7.10 17.54 -6.49
N VAL A 168 6.31 16.52 -6.79
CA VAL A 168 5.03 16.26 -6.16
C VAL A 168 5.18 15.76 -4.72
N ALA A 169 6.18 14.93 -4.40
CA ALA A 169 6.37 14.31 -3.08
C ALA A 169 7.75 14.63 -2.46
N PRO A 170 8.07 15.88 -2.11
CA PRO A 170 9.41 16.29 -1.67
C PRO A 170 9.80 15.86 -0.25
N LEU A 171 8.85 15.50 0.63
CA LEU A 171 9.12 15.20 2.05
C LEU A 171 9.34 13.71 2.31
N ALA A 172 9.52 12.89 1.28
CA ALA A 172 9.69 11.45 1.43
C ALA A 172 10.92 11.10 2.28
N LYS A 173 10.72 10.19 3.24
CA LYS A 173 11.78 9.66 4.09
C LYS A 173 12.49 8.52 3.37
N ASN A 174 13.82 8.59 3.29
CA ASN A 174 14.66 7.61 2.60
C ASN A 174 14.14 7.30 1.19
N PRO A 175 14.08 8.28 0.29
CA PRO A 175 13.49 8.09 -1.03
C PRO A 175 14.25 7.02 -1.80
N LYS A 176 13.51 6.03 -2.31
CA LYS A 176 14.06 4.98 -3.17
C LYS A 176 14.51 5.62 -4.49
N PRO A 177 15.79 5.49 -4.89
CA PRO A 177 16.24 6.00 -6.18
C PRO A 177 15.50 5.24 -7.28
N ARG A 178 14.71 5.96 -8.08
CA ARG A 178 14.11 5.43 -9.31
C ARG A 178 14.97 5.87 -10.48
N SER A 179 15.68 4.93 -11.09
CA SER A 179 16.41 5.20 -12.32
C SER A 179 15.49 5.13 -13.53
N ALA A 180 15.79 5.91 -14.57
CA ALA A 180 15.07 5.88 -15.85
C ALA A 180 15.28 4.60 -16.68
N ILE A 181 15.92 3.59 -16.09
CA ILE A 181 15.98 2.26 -16.66
C ILE A 181 14.63 1.63 -16.33
N ALA A 182 13.86 1.29 -17.37
CA ALA A 182 12.62 0.53 -17.24
C ALA A 182 12.78 -0.54 -16.15
N PRO A 183 11.77 -0.74 -15.26
CA PRO A 183 11.88 -1.80 -14.28
C PRO A 183 12.25 -3.07 -15.03
N PRO A 184 13.36 -3.75 -14.68
CA PRO A 184 13.64 -5.03 -15.28
C PRO A 184 12.37 -5.87 -15.08
N PRO A 185 11.90 -6.61 -16.10
CA PRO A 185 10.83 -7.57 -15.91
C PRO A 185 11.21 -8.38 -14.68
N SER A 186 10.24 -8.50 -13.75
CA SER A 186 10.31 -9.29 -12.52
C SER A 186 11.54 -10.18 -12.50
N ALA A 187 12.56 -9.80 -11.74
CA ALA A 187 13.75 -10.62 -11.58
C ALA A 187 13.28 -12.01 -11.12
N ALA A 188 13.25 -12.94 -12.06
CA ALA A 188 13.22 -14.35 -11.76
C ALA A 188 14.33 -14.61 -10.74
N PRO A 189 14.09 -15.45 -9.72
CA PRO A 189 15.12 -15.74 -8.72
C PRO A 189 16.41 -16.20 -9.42
N LYS A 190 17.54 -15.63 -8.99
CA LYS A 190 18.88 -15.97 -9.47
C LYS A 190 19.04 -17.50 -9.51
N PRO A 191 19.57 -18.08 -10.60
CA PRO A 191 19.89 -19.50 -10.64
C PRO A 191 20.99 -19.81 -9.63
N ALA A 192 20.79 -20.86 -8.84
CA ALA A 192 21.85 -21.50 -8.07
C ALA A 192 22.91 -22.08 -9.03
N PRO A 193 24.20 -22.15 -8.62
CA PRO A 193 25.25 -22.67 -9.48
C PRO A 193 25.03 -24.15 -9.83
N ALA A 194 25.35 -24.48 -11.08
CA ALA A 194 25.14 -25.77 -11.71
C ALA A 194 25.91 -26.92 -11.03
N MET A 195 25.21 -28.03 -10.85
CA MET A 195 25.81 -29.38 -10.80
C MET A 195 25.30 -30.15 -12.03
N ALA A 196 26.18 -30.92 -12.64
CA ALA A 196 26.08 -31.38 -14.02
C ALA A 196 25.11 -32.55 -14.28
N ALA A 197 24.45 -32.47 -15.46
CA ALA A 197 24.02 -33.52 -16.41
C ALA A 197 22.93 -34.56 -15.99
N PRO A 198 22.19 -35.22 -16.92
CA PRO A 198 22.33 -35.25 -18.40
C PRO A 198 21.05 -35.09 -19.27
N SER A 199 21.29 -34.71 -20.54
CA SER A 199 20.61 -34.98 -21.83
C SER A 199 19.07 -35.14 -21.99
N ALA A 200 18.58 -34.48 -23.06
CA ALA A 200 17.22 -34.38 -23.60
C ALA A 200 16.59 -35.68 -24.15
N PRO A 201 15.30 -35.69 -24.57
CA PRO A 201 14.98 -35.29 -25.95
C PRO A 201 13.68 -34.48 -26.17
N ALA A 202 13.55 -33.98 -27.39
CA ALA A 202 12.53 -33.05 -27.91
C ALA A 202 11.22 -33.72 -28.40
N ALA A 203 10.13 -32.95 -28.40
CA ALA A 203 8.95 -32.98 -29.32
C ALA A 203 7.93 -31.97 -28.77
N GLY A 204 7.37 -30.99 -29.50
CA GLY A 204 6.69 -31.11 -30.78
C GLY A 204 5.23 -31.52 -30.55
N GLY A 205 4.29 -30.57 -30.49
CA GLY A 205 2.86 -30.90 -30.40
C GLY A 205 1.91 -29.70 -30.19
N SER A 206 1.17 -29.35 -31.24
CA SER A 206 0.00 -28.47 -31.23
C SER A 206 -1.09 -29.01 -30.28
N THR A 207 -1.74 -28.15 -29.48
CA THR A 207 -2.94 -28.54 -28.71
C THR A 207 -4.08 -27.56 -28.94
N THR A 208 -5.05 -28.00 -29.76
CA THR A 208 -6.40 -27.45 -29.87
C THR A 208 -7.21 -27.94 -28.67
N ILE A 209 -7.74 -27.04 -27.83
CA ILE A 209 -8.67 -27.39 -26.74
C ILE A 209 -10.04 -26.80 -27.08
N SER A 210 -11.01 -27.67 -27.33
CA SER A 210 -12.42 -27.30 -27.46
C SER A 210 -13.09 -27.47 -26.09
N LEU A 211 -13.36 -26.36 -25.39
CA LEU A 211 -14.14 -26.39 -24.15
C LEU A 211 -15.64 -26.38 -24.50
N SER A 212 -16.35 -27.45 -24.17
CA SER A 212 -17.81 -27.48 -24.14
C SER A 212 -18.29 -27.72 -22.71
N GLY A 213 -18.97 -26.72 -22.13
CA GLY A 213 -19.60 -26.84 -20.81
C GLY A 213 -20.15 -25.49 -20.32
N THR A 214 -21.44 -25.45 -19.98
CA THR A 214 -22.21 -24.23 -19.68
C THR A 214 -22.14 -23.74 -18.22
N GLY A 215 -21.31 -24.34 -17.36
CA GLY A 215 -20.82 -23.73 -16.13
C GLY A 215 -21.84 -23.30 -15.05
N THR A 216 -23.09 -23.79 -15.04
CA THR A 216 -24.15 -23.24 -14.18
C THR A 216 -24.64 -24.18 -13.06
N SER A 217 -23.77 -24.92 -12.38
CA SER A 217 -24.20 -25.76 -11.24
C SER A 217 -23.16 -25.86 -10.14
N TYR A 218 -23.18 -24.93 -9.19
CA TYR A 218 -22.47 -25.11 -7.91
C TYR A 218 -23.41 -24.81 -6.75
N SER A 219 -23.72 -25.84 -5.96
CA SER A 219 -24.21 -25.72 -4.59
C SER A 219 -23.02 -25.89 -3.64
N LYS A 220 -23.04 -25.06 -2.58
CA LYS A 220 -22.00 -24.91 -1.57
C LYS A 220 -21.85 -26.20 -0.74
N VAL A 221 -20.65 -26.75 -0.64
CA VAL A 221 -20.31 -27.80 0.34
C VAL A 221 -19.06 -27.39 1.10
N ASP A 222 -19.12 -27.49 2.43
CA ASP A 222 -18.11 -27.08 3.40
C ASP A 222 -16.83 -27.93 3.36
N GLY A 223 -15.68 -27.26 3.40
CA GLY A 223 -14.35 -27.85 3.67
C GLY A 223 -13.35 -27.81 2.49
N PRO A 224 -12.04 -27.60 2.73
CA PRO A 224 -11.06 -27.27 1.69
C PRO A 224 -10.53 -28.47 0.88
N ILE A 225 -10.98 -29.71 1.14
CA ILE A 225 -10.52 -30.91 0.43
C ILE A 225 -11.72 -31.84 0.17
N ASP A 226 -12.12 -31.98 -1.09
CA ASP A 226 -13.09 -32.99 -1.53
C ASP A 226 -12.41 -34.38 -1.57
N VAL A 227 -12.52 -35.12 -0.47
CA VAL A 227 -12.02 -36.51 -0.35
C VAL A 227 -12.63 -37.48 -1.37
N GLY A 228 -13.74 -37.10 -2.03
CA GLY A 228 -14.39 -37.86 -3.09
C GLY A 228 -14.03 -37.41 -4.51
N PHE A 229 -13.09 -36.46 -4.70
CA PHE A 229 -12.80 -35.88 -6.01
C PHE A 229 -12.40 -36.93 -7.06
N LYS A 230 -11.58 -37.93 -6.67
CA LYS A 230 -11.08 -38.97 -7.58
C LYS A 230 -12.09 -40.09 -7.88
N SER A 231 -13.17 -40.22 -7.10
CA SER A 231 -14.20 -41.24 -7.37
C SER A 231 -15.28 -40.75 -8.34
N LYS A 232 -15.35 -39.44 -8.61
CA LYS A 232 -16.34 -38.82 -9.50
C LYS A 232 -15.76 -38.31 -10.82
N ARG A 233 -14.46 -38.49 -11.07
CA ARG A 233 -13.74 -37.92 -12.21
C ARG A 233 -12.70 -38.89 -12.76
N GLN A 234 -12.48 -38.85 -14.07
CA GLN A 234 -11.42 -39.57 -14.76
C GLN A 234 -10.44 -38.59 -15.43
N VAL A 235 -9.20 -39.03 -15.65
CA VAL A 235 -8.21 -38.21 -16.37
C VAL A 235 -8.62 -38.12 -17.84
N THR A 236 -8.95 -36.91 -18.30
CA THR A 236 -9.37 -36.65 -19.69
C THR A 236 -8.25 -36.10 -20.57
N GLY A 237 -7.11 -35.77 -19.99
CA GLY A 237 -5.93 -35.33 -20.74
C GLY A 237 -4.79 -34.89 -19.84
N GLN A 238 -3.71 -34.40 -20.43
CA GLN A 238 -2.56 -33.86 -19.70
C GLN A 238 -2.15 -32.51 -20.34
N PHE A 239 -2.00 -31.47 -19.52
CA PHE A 239 -1.55 -30.16 -19.96
C PHE A 239 -0.26 -29.80 -19.23
N GLN A 240 0.82 -29.57 -19.97
CA GLN A 240 2.15 -29.25 -19.41
C GLN A 240 2.61 -30.22 -18.31
N GLY A 241 2.33 -31.52 -18.49
CA GLY A 241 2.67 -32.56 -17.52
C GLY A 241 1.68 -32.71 -16.35
N ILE A 242 0.66 -31.86 -16.25
CA ILE A 242 -0.37 -31.92 -15.20
C ILE A 242 -1.61 -32.66 -15.72
N ASN A 243 -2.09 -33.67 -14.99
CA ASN A 243 -3.29 -34.42 -15.35
C ASN A 243 -4.54 -33.54 -15.21
N VAL A 244 -5.32 -33.47 -16.29
CA VAL A 244 -6.61 -32.78 -16.35
C VAL A 244 -7.72 -33.80 -16.06
N TRP A 245 -8.59 -33.49 -15.11
CA TRP A 245 -9.65 -34.39 -14.62
C TRP A 245 -11.03 -33.93 -15.09
N GLY A 246 -11.70 -34.75 -15.90
CA GLY A 246 -13.06 -34.54 -16.35
C GLY A 246 -14.06 -35.49 -15.66
N PRO A 247 -15.37 -35.32 -15.90
CA PRO A 247 -16.38 -36.25 -15.39
C PRO A 247 -16.17 -37.67 -15.93
N ILE A 248 -16.63 -38.67 -15.18
CA ILE A 248 -16.78 -40.04 -15.67
C ILE A 248 -17.85 -40.05 -16.77
#